data_AF-A0A1U9UKM5-F1
#
_entry.id   AF-A0A1U9UKM5-F1
#
_cell.length_a   1.000
_cell.length_b   1.000
_cell.length_c   1.000
_cell.angle_alpha   90.00
_cell.angle_beta   90.00
_cell.angle_gamma   90.00
#
_symmetry.space_group_name_H-M   'P 1'
#
loop_
_entity.id
_entity.type
_entity.pdbx_description
1 polymer ?
#
loop_
_entity_poly.entity_id
_entity_poly.type
_entity_poly.pdbx_seq_one_letter_code
_entity_poly.pdbx_strand_id
1 'polypeptide(L)'
;MVNVSNPPLAGTRVLVAGVANADSIAWGCARAFRELGAEVAMTYLNDKAYPHVAPLAEVVDIMDVGFATAYLATPYALRISGNTVYVDGGVHIMA
;
A
#
# COMPACT_ATOMS: atom_id res chain seq x y z
N MET A 1 7.75 0.14 -11.66
CA MET A 1 6.58 -0.74 -11.87
C MET A 1 6.87 -1.63 -13.05
N VAL A 2 6.88 -2.95 -12.83
CA VAL A 2 7.04 -3.93 -13.92
C VAL A 2 5.70 -4.00 -14.65
N ASN A 3 5.66 -3.65 -15.94
CA ASN A 3 4.46 -3.76 -16.74
C ASN A 3 4.33 -5.21 -17.23
N VAL A 4 3.62 -6.06 -16.48
CA VAL A 4 3.32 -7.44 -16.87
C VAL A 4 1.96 -7.43 -17.57
N SER A 5 1.94 -7.66 -18.88
CA SER A 5 0.73 -7.65 -19.72
C SER A 5 -0.30 -8.73 -19.36
N ASN A 6 0.05 -9.66 -18.45
CA ASN A 6 -0.85 -10.58 -17.78
C ASN A 6 -0.22 -11.03 -16.43
N PRO A 7 -0.56 -10.39 -15.30
CA PRO A 7 0.04 -10.70 -14.01
C PRO A 7 -0.30 -12.16 -13.63
N PRO A 8 0.70 -13.03 -13.38
CA PRO A 8 0.46 -14.47 -13.22
C PRO A 8 -0.32 -14.83 -11.95
N LEU A 9 -0.41 -13.91 -10.98
CA LEU A 9 -1.17 -14.08 -9.75
C LEU A 9 -2.43 -13.22 -9.69
N ALA A 10 -2.84 -12.59 -10.81
CA ALA A 10 -4.06 -11.81 -10.88
C ALA A 10 -5.28 -12.59 -10.34
N GLY A 11 -6.01 -11.98 -9.41
CA GLY A 11 -7.20 -12.58 -8.78
C GLY A 11 -6.91 -13.65 -7.71
N THR A 12 -5.64 -13.94 -7.43
CA THR A 12 -5.25 -14.88 -6.37
C THR A 12 -5.11 -14.15 -5.04
N ARG A 13 -5.62 -14.76 -3.96
CA ARG A 13 -5.43 -14.28 -2.58
C ARG A 13 -4.28 -15.03 -1.92
N VAL A 14 -3.33 -14.31 -1.34
CA VAL A 14 -2.13 -14.88 -0.71
C VAL A 14 -2.02 -14.42 0.74
N LEU A 15 -1.77 -15.36 1.67
CA LEU A 15 -1.40 -15.05 3.04
C LEU A 15 0.12 -15.13 3.19
N VAL A 16 0.76 -14.05 3.64
CA VAL A 16 2.18 -14.02 3.96
C VAL A 16 2.37 -13.91 5.47
N ALA A 17 2.97 -14.94 6.06
CA ALA A 17 3.34 -14.97 7.46
C ALA A 17 4.82 -14.61 7.68
N GLY A 18 5.14 -14.17 8.90
CA GLY A 18 6.52 -13.87 9.31
C GLY A 18 7.05 -12.52 8.81
N VAL A 19 6.18 -11.59 8.42
CA VAL A 19 6.60 -10.22 8.12
C VAL A 19 6.93 -9.51 9.43
N ALA A 20 8.17 -9.02 9.53
CA ALA A 20 8.64 -8.32 10.72
C ALA A 20 8.83 -6.81 10.47
N ASN A 21 9.30 -6.44 9.28
CA ASN A 21 9.60 -5.08 8.85
C ASN A 21 9.93 -5.05 7.34
N ALA A 22 10.28 -3.88 6.81
CA ALA A 22 10.59 -3.64 5.40
C ALA A 22 11.87 -4.39 4.90
N ASP A 23 12.72 -4.86 5.81
CA ASP A 23 13.95 -5.59 5.46
C ASP A 23 13.77 -7.11 5.54
N SER A 24 12.60 -7.58 6.01
CA SER A 24 12.33 -9.00 6.15
C SER A 24 12.13 -9.71 4.80
N ILE A 25 12.62 -10.95 4.67
CA ILE A 25 12.45 -11.77 3.46
C ILE A 25 10.96 -11.94 3.11
N ALA A 26 10.12 -12.14 4.14
CA ALA A 26 8.68 -12.27 3.97
C ALA A 26 8.05 -11.02 3.34
N TRP A 27 8.51 -9.82 3.68
CA TRP A 27 8.06 -8.59 3.01
C TRP A 27 8.47 -8.56 1.54
N GLY A 28 9.70 -8.97 1.22
CA GLY A 28 10.16 -9.10 -0.16
C GLY A 28 9.25 -10.00 -0.99
N CYS A 29 8.84 -11.15 -0.44
CA CYS A 29 7.86 -12.04 -1.06
C CYS A 29 6.48 -11.38 -1.20
N ALA A 30 5.96 -10.75 -0.15
CA ALA A 30 4.67 -10.06 -0.17
C ALA A 30 4.61 -8.98 -1.27
N ARG A 31 5.65 -8.16 -1.38
CA ARG A 31 5.77 -7.13 -2.43
C ARG A 31 5.77 -7.76 -3.83
N ALA A 32 6.57 -8.81 -4.04
CA ALA A 32 6.64 -9.50 -5.32
C ALA A 32 5.28 -10.12 -5.71
N PHE A 33 4.56 -10.74 -4.76
CA PHE A 33 3.23 -11.28 -5.03
C PHE A 33 2.24 -10.19 -5.43
N ARG A 34 2.28 -9.04 -4.74
CA ARG A 34 1.44 -7.88 -5.08
C ARG A 34 1.75 -7.34 -6.48
N GLU A 35 3.04 -7.22 -6.84
CA GLU A 35 3.48 -6.81 -8.19
C GLU A 35 3.04 -7.79 -9.29
N LEU A 36 2.88 -9.07 -8.95
CA LEU A 36 2.37 -10.10 -9.85
C LEU A 36 0.83 -10.21 -9.85
N GLY A 37 0.12 -9.29 -9.17
CA GLY A 37 -1.34 -9.16 -9.21
C GLY A 37 -2.10 -9.87 -8.10
N ALA A 38 -1.42 -10.41 -7.08
CA ALA A 38 -2.09 -11.05 -5.96
C ALA A 38 -2.69 -10.03 -4.97
N GLU A 39 -3.82 -10.38 -4.37
CA GLU A 39 -4.33 -9.72 -3.17
C GLU A 39 -3.65 -10.35 -1.94
N VAL A 40 -2.82 -9.58 -1.23
CA VAL A 40 -1.96 -10.09 -0.16
C VAL A 40 -2.50 -9.71 1.21
N ALA A 41 -2.70 -10.71 2.07
CA ALA A 41 -2.92 -10.53 3.50
C ALA A 41 -1.63 -10.86 4.28
N MET A 42 -1.41 -10.17 5.40
CA MET A 42 -0.19 -10.27 6.19
C MET A 42 -0.54 -10.56 7.64
N THR A 43 0.24 -11.41 8.31
CA THR A 43 0.19 -11.56 9.77
C THR A 43 1.43 -10.95 10.40
N TYR A 44 1.29 -10.41 11.61
CA TYR A 44 2.38 -9.98 12.46
C TYR A 44 2.43 -10.85 13.73
N LEU A 45 3.62 -10.97 14.34
CA LEU A 45 3.85 -11.92 15.43
C LEU A 45 3.15 -11.51 16.75
N ASN A 46 3.18 -10.21 17.08
CA ASN A 46 2.61 -9.62 18.29
C ASN A 46 2.53 -8.09 18.15
N ASP A 47 1.93 -7.42 19.13
CA ASP A 47 1.72 -5.96 19.12
C ASP A 47 3.01 -5.14 18.99
N LYS A 48 4.17 -5.66 19.40
CA LYS A 48 5.45 -4.96 19.21
C LYS A 48 5.87 -4.90 17.74
N ALA A 49 5.47 -5.88 16.94
CA ALA A 49 5.74 -5.90 15.50
C ALA A 49 4.76 -5.01 14.71
N TYR A 50 3.57 -4.73 15.27
CA TYR A 50 2.52 -3.99 14.57
C TYR A 50 2.99 -2.64 13.98
N PRO A 51 3.70 -1.76 14.72
CA PRO A 51 4.16 -0.47 14.16
C PRO A 51 5.10 -0.61 12.96
N HIS A 52 5.79 -1.75 12.83
CA HIS A 52 6.72 -2.02 11.74
C HIS A 52 6.07 -2.74 10.56
N VAL A 53 4.95 -3.44 10.78
CA VAL A 53 4.24 -4.23 9.77
C VAL A 53 3.06 -3.47 9.18
N ALA A 54 2.29 -2.74 10.00
CA ALA A 54 1.09 -2.02 9.55
C ALA A 54 1.36 -1.06 8.39
N PRO A 55 2.43 -0.23 8.40
CA PRO A 55 2.72 0.66 7.27
C PRO A 55 3.04 -0.10 5.95
N LEU A 56 3.49 -1.36 6.04
CA LEU A 56 3.77 -2.20 4.88
C LEU A 56 2.50 -2.81 4.28
N ALA A 57 1.47 -3.02 5.10
CA ALA A 57 0.16 -3.46 4.63
C ALA A 57 -0.64 -2.30 4.00
N GLU A 58 -0.38 -1.06 4.43
CA GLU A 58 -1.05 0.17 3.99
C GLU A 58 -0.32 0.89 2.84
N VAL A 59 0.44 0.17 2.01
CA VAL A 59 1.10 0.79 0.86
C VAL A 59 0.03 1.26 -0.14
N VAL A 60 -0.09 2.58 -0.24
CA VAL A 60 -0.94 3.28 -1.20
C VAL A 60 -0.82 2.72 -2.60
N ASP A 61 -1.97 2.58 -3.26
CA ASP A 61 -2.10 2.20 -4.66
C ASP A 61 -2.44 3.42 -5.54
N ILE A 62 -2.27 3.27 -6.86
CA ILE A 62 -2.63 4.29 -7.84
C ILE A 62 -4.11 4.67 -7.76
N MET A 63 -4.97 3.74 -7.37
CA MET A 63 -6.40 4.00 -7.18
C MET A 63 -6.66 4.97 -6.02
N ASP A 64 -5.90 4.89 -4.93
CA ASP A 64 -6.06 5.82 -3.80
C ASP A 64 -5.71 7.26 -4.22
N VAL A 65 -4.65 7.43 -5.02
CA VAL A 65 -4.28 8.71 -5.63
C VAL A 65 -5.37 9.19 -6.59
N GLY A 66 -5.92 8.28 -7.39
CA GLY A 66 -7.05 8.54 -8.28
C GLY A 66 -8.29 9.05 -7.52
N PHE A 67 -8.63 8.42 -6.40
CA PHE A 67 -9.77 8.83 -5.57
C PHE A 67 -9.55 10.20 -4.92
N ALA A 68 -8.35 10.45 -4.39
CA ALA A 68 -8.01 11.77 -3.85
C ALA A 68 -8.09 12.87 -4.92
N THR A 69 -7.60 12.58 -6.13
CA THR A 69 -7.67 13.49 -7.27
C THR A 69 -9.12 13.74 -7.71
N ALA A 70 -9.92 12.67 -7.78
CA ALA A 70 -11.34 12.77 -8.11
C ALA A 70 -12.09 13.65 -7.10
N TYR A 71 -11.83 13.50 -5.80
CA TYR A 71 -12.36 14.37 -4.76
C TYR A 71 -11.94 15.84 -4.96
N LEU A 72 -10.64 16.09 -5.22
CA LEU A 72 -10.13 17.44 -5.46
C LEU A 72 -10.70 18.10 -6.71
N ALA A 73 -11.14 17.32 -7.70
CA ALA A 73 -11.82 17.82 -8.89
C ALA A 73 -13.30 18.17 -8.67
N THR A 74 -13.89 17.82 -7.52
CA THR A 74 -15.29 18.11 -7.22
C THR A 74 -15.50 19.55 -6.72
N PRO A 75 -16.74 20.07 -6.77
CA PRO A 75 -17.12 21.29 -6.08
C PRO A 75 -16.97 21.24 -4.55
N TYR A 76 -16.60 20.12 -3.93
CA TYR A 76 -16.35 20.10 -2.48
C TYR A 76 -14.95 20.62 -2.13
N ALA A 77 -14.01 20.59 -3.07
CA ALA A 77 -12.63 21.04 -2.88
C ALA A 77 -12.37 22.48 -3.37
N LEU A 78 -13.41 23.25 -3.71
CA LEU A 78 -13.28 24.59 -4.33
C LEU A 78 -12.55 25.66 -3.50
N ARG A 79 -12.30 25.41 -2.22
CA ARG A 79 -11.48 26.26 -1.33
C ARG A 79 -10.14 25.64 -0.94
N ILE A 80 -9.75 24.53 -1.58
CA ILE A 80 -8.49 23.84 -1.35
C ILE A 80 -7.55 24.17 -2.51
N SER A 81 -6.59 25.06 -2.28
CA SER A 81 -5.61 25.50 -3.29
C SER A 81 -4.27 25.80 -2.64
N GLY A 82 -3.17 25.65 -3.38
CA GLY A 82 -1.82 25.98 -2.90
C GLY A 82 -1.24 25.02 -1.86
N ASN A 83 -1.89 23.87 -1.65
CA ASN A 83 -1.45 22.85 -0.69
C ASN A 83 -0.89 21.62 -1.40
N THR A 84 0.06 20.95 -0.75
CA THR A 84 0.46 19.58 -1.10
C THR A 84 -0.42 18.60 -0.34
N VAL A 85 -1.15 17.75 -1.06
CA VAL A 85 -1.98 16.69 -0.47
C VAL A 85 -1.20 15.38 -0.51
N TYR A 86 -0.91 14.80 0.66
CA TYR A 86 -0.24 13.52 0.78
C TYR A 86 -1.23 12.37 0.70
N VAL A 87 -0.92 11.38 -0.14
CA VAL A 87 -1.67 10.12 -0.26
C VAL A 87 -0.62 9.01 -0.08
N ASP A 88 -0.31 8.69 1.17
CA ASP A 88 0.80 7.79 1.52
C ASP A 88 0.53 6.94 2.76
N GLY A 89 -0.74 6.82 3.19
CA GLY A 89 -1.09 6.10 4.42
C GLY A 89 -0.53 6.75 5.69
N GLY A 90 -0.15 8.04 5.65
CA GLY A 90 0.42 8.75 6.80
C GLY A 90 1.91 8.49 7.01
N VAL A 91 2.61 7.90 6.02
CA VAL A 91 4.06 7.67 6.11
C VAL A 91 4.84 8.98 6.31
N HIS A 92 4.42 10.09 5.69
CA HIS A 92 5.09 11.38 5.80
C HIS A 92 5.15 11.98 7.23
N ILE A 93 4.30 11.53 8.16
CA ILE A 93 4.30 12.01 9.56
C ILE A 93 5.00 11.08 10.55
N MET A 94 5.43 9.89 10.10
CA MET A 94 6.07 8.88 10.95
C MET A 94 7.61 8.97 10.97
N ALA A 95 8.18 9.95 10.24
CA ALA A 95 9.62 10.20 10.15
C ALA A 95 10.17 11.03 11.33
#